data_AF-A0A8C5PE36-F1
#
_entry.id   AF-A0A8C5PE36-F1
#
_cell.length_a   1.000
_cell.length_b   1.000
_cell.length_c   1.000
_cell.angle_alpha   90.00
_cell.angle_beta   90.00
_cell.angle_gamma   90.00
#
_symmetry.space_group_name_H-M   'P 1'
#
loop_
_entity.id
_entity.type
_entity.pdbx_description
1 polymer ?
#
loop_
_entity_poly.entity_id
_entity_poly.type
_entity_poly.pdbx_seq_one_letter_code
_entity_poly.pdbx_strand_id
1 'polypeptide(L)'
;MKSISLLRYQEESKTLSLVSRDVKPLEVYSVEFLVDNNQLGFLGERRFSRVYVSKESFGGMRLLRRADFHVGSHVNAFWRTPCKGAGEGPSRKTVLWDNKHITWFATLDGGVGLLLPMQEKTYRRLLMLQNALTTMLPHHAGLNPRAFRMLHSTHRTLQNAVRNVLDGDLLNRFLYLSTMERSELAKKIGTSTEIILEDLLEIDRVTSLF
;
A
#
# COMPACT_ATOMS: atom_id res chain seq x y z
N MET A 1 6.08 -22.47 10.46
CA MET A 1 6.14 -22.37 8.98
C MET A 1 7.14 -21.28 8.57
N LYS A 2 7.74 -21.37 7.38
CA LYS A 2 8.73 -20.41 6.85
C LYS A 2 8.04 -19.33 6.00
N SER A 3 8.60 -18.11 5.98
CA SER A 3 8.12 -16.97 5.19
C SER A 3 8.63 -17.02 3.74
N ILE A 4 8.54 -15.90 3.04
CA ILE A 4 8.90 -15.75 1.62
C ILE A 4 10.41 -15.86 1.36
N SER A 5 10.77 -16.39 0.19
CA SER A 5 12.14 -16.49 -0.32
C SER A 5 12.21 -16.02 -1.77
N LEU A 6 13.19 -15.18 -2.08
CA LEU A 6 13.46 -14.67 -3.42
C LEU A 6 14.57 -15.51 -4.07
N LEU A 7 14.24 -16.11 -5.20
CA LEU A 7 15.16 -16.92 -6.00
C LEU A 7 15.49 -16.17 -7.29
N ARG A 8 16.70 -16.35 -7.79
CA ARG A 8 17.15 -15.87 -9.11
C ARG A 8 17.67 -17.04 -9.90
N TYR A 9 17.07 -17.24 -11.07
CA TYR A 9 17.58 -18.15 -12.08
C TYR A 9 18.61 -17.43 -12.94
N GLN A 10 19.73 -18.10 -13.22
CA GLN A 10 20.80 -17.61 -14.08
C GLN A 10 20.82 -18.50 -15.33
N GLU A 11 20.47 -17.92 -16.48
CA GLU A 11 20.27 -18.68 -17.71
C GLU A 11 21.58 -19.30 -18.23
N GLU A 12 22.67 -18.53 -18.20
CA GLU A 12 24.00 -18.95 -18.68
C GLU A 12 24.51 -20.21 -17.96
N SER A 13 24.37 -20.27 -16.63
CA SER A 13 24.82 -21.39 -15.82
C SER A 13 23.72 -22.43 -15.54
N LYS A 14 22.48 -22.16 -15.95
CA LYS A 14 21.28 -22.94 -15.61
C LYS A 14 21.14 -23.22 -14.11
N THR A 15 21.54 -22.27 -13.27
CA THR A 15 21.50 -22.42 -11.81
C THR A 15 20.40 -21.58 -11.16
N LEU A 16 19.81 -22.10 -10.10
CA LEU A 16 18.87 -21.38 -9.24
C LEU A 16 19.57 -20.99 -7.94
N SER A 17 19.59 -19.69 -7.63
CA SER A 17 20.30 -19.13 -6.49
C SER A 17 19.34 -18.42 -5.54
N LEU A 18 19.48 -18.64 -4.23
CA LEU A 18 18.76 -17.88 -3.21
C LEU A 18 19.37 -16.48 -3.09
N VAL A 19 18.59 -15.46 -3.43
CA VAL A 19 19.03 -14.06 -3.35
C VAL A 19 18.78 -13.51 -1.96
N SER A 20 17.56 -13.68 -1.45
CA SER A 20 17.13 -13.09 -0.20
C SER A 20 15.99 -13.91 0.41
N ARG A 21 15.82 -13.83 1.73
CA ARG A 21 14.68 -14.44 2.43
C ARG A 21 14.22 -13.62 3.60
N ASP A 22 12.95 -13.77 3.97
CA ASP A 22 12.48 -13.36 5.28
C ASP A 22 12.76 -14.46 6.29
N VAL A 23 13.55 -14.13 7.31
CA VAL A 23 13.99 -15.07 8.34
C VAL A 23 12.88 -15.29 9.38
N LYS A 24 11.92 -14.35 9.47
CA LYS A 24 10.85 -14.44 10.46
C LYS A 24 9.78 -15.42 10.02
N PRO A 25 9.22 -16.21 10.94
CA PRO A 25 8.08 -17.06 10.60
C PRO A 25 6.89 -16.18 10.22
N LEU A 26 6.25 -16.54 9.12
CA LEU A 26 5.02 -15.94 8.62
C LEU A 26 4.29 -17.00 7.82
N GLU A 27 3.01 -17.15 8.08
CA GLU A 27 2.13 -17.94 7.23
C GLU A 27 1.66 -17.04 6.08
N VAL A 28 1.87 -17.51 4.86
CA VAL A 28 1.64 -16.73 3.65
C VAL A 28 0.69 -17.54 2.77
N TYR A 29 -0.48 -16.98 2.50
CA TYR A 29 -1.49 -17.60 1.64
C TYR A 29 -1.16 -17.42 0.17
N SER A 30 -0.80 -16.19 -0.19
CA SER A 30 -0.49 -15.80 -1.56
C SER A 30 0.55 -14.68 -1.54
N VAL A 31 1.28 -14.55 -2.65
CA VAL A 31 2.31 -13.52 -2.85
C VAL A 31 2.15 -12.88 -4.22
N GLU A 32 2.52 -11.61 -4.32
CA GLU A 32 2.55 -10.87 -5.59
C GLU A 32 3.61 -9.77 -5.55
N PHE A 33 3.95 -9.21 -6.70
CA PHE A 33 4.80 -8.05 -6.81
C PHE A 33 4.03 -6.73 -6.63
N LEU A 34 4.69 -5.77 -5.99
CA LEU A 34 4.29 -4.36 -6.01
C LEU A 34 5.24 -3.61 -6.93
N VAL A 35 4.75 -3.06 -8.04
CA VAL A 35 5.59 -2.40 -9.06
C VAL A 35 5.37 -0.90 -9.01
N ASP A 36 6.41 -0.17 -8.63
CA ASP A 36 6.42 1.28 -8.51
C ASP A 36 7.60 1.88 -9.29
N ASN A 37 7.42 2.07 -10.60
CA ASN A 37 8.47 2.58 -11.49
C ASN A 37 9.75 1.73 -11.38
N ASN A 38 10.87 2.30 -10.93
CA ASN A 38 12.14 1.58 -10.72
C ASN A 38 12.19 0.75 -9.42
N GLN A 39 11.06 0.57 -8.75
CA GLN A 39 10.97 -0.07 -7.45
C GLN A 39 10.12 -1.33 -7.53
N LEU A 40 10.66 -2.45 -7.06
CA LEU A 40 9.95 -3.71 -6.92
C LEU A 40 9.80 -4.07 -5.44
N GLY A 41 8.57 -4.31 -5.01
CA GLY A 41 8.22 -4.85 -3.70
C GLY A 41 7.60 -6.25 -3.81
N PHE A 42 7.54 -6.95 -2.68
CA PHE A 42 6.95 -8.28 -2.50
C PHE A 42 5.82 -8.17 -1.49
N LEU A 43 4.61 -8.41 -1.98
CA LEU A 43 3.39 -8.42 -1.21
C LEU A 43 3.10 -9.85 -0.72
N GLY A 44 2.69 -9.97 0.54
CA GLY A 44 1.95 -11.12 1.04
C GLY A 44 0.72 -10.62 1.81
N GLU A 45 -0.26 -11.50 2.03
CA GLU A 45 -1.60 -11.20 2.60
C GLU A 45 -1.62 -10.10 3.68
N ARG A 46 -0.72 -10.18 4.68
CA ARG A 46 -0.71 -9.26 5.83
C ARG A 46 0.50 -8.33 5.87
N ARG A 47 1.43 -8.46 4.92
CA ARG A 47 2.74 -7.81 5.00
C ARG A 47 3.28 -7.43 3.64
N PHE A 48 3.82 -6.22 3.57
CA PHE A 48 4.55 -5.71 2.42
C PHE A 48 6.03 -5.70 2.76
N SER A 49 6.81 -6.45 2.00
CA SER A 49 8.25 -6.52 2.15
C SER A 49 8.92 -6.09 0.87
N ARG A 50 10.16 -5.61 0.96
CA ARG A 50 10.92 -5.17 -0.20
C ARG A 50 12.38 -5.50 0.00
N VAL A 51 13.04 -5.93 -1.06
CA VAL A 51 14.50 -6.02 -1.08
C VAL A 51 15.05 -4.60 -1.16
N TYR A 52 15.86 -4.22 -0.19
CA TYR A 52 16.66 -3.01 -0.24
C TYR A 52 18.04 -3.33 0.32
N VAL A 53 19.10 -2.94 -0.37
CA VAL A 53 20.47 -3.13 0.11
C VAL A 53 20.76 -2.04 1.15
N SER A 54 20.58 -2.39 2.43
CA SER A 54 21.01 -1.57 3.57
C SER A 54 21.77 -2.42 4.59
N LYS A 55 22.41 -1.78 5.59
CA LYS A 55 23.06 -2.50 6.70
C LYS A 55 22.12 -3.53 7.37
N GLU A 56 20.83 -3.21 7.48
CA GLU A 56 19.81 -4.08 8.09
C GLU A 56 19.50 -5.35 7.27
N SER A 57 19.76 -5.31 5.96
CA SER A 57 19.53 -6.41 5.04
C SER A 57 20.65 -7.44 5.01
N PHE A 58 21.73 -7.25 5.78
CA PHE A 58 22.93 -8.09 5.75
C PHE A 58 23.47 -8.26 4.31
N GLY A 59 23.73 -7.15 3.62
CA GLY A 59 24.22 -7.17 2.24
C GLY A 59 23.18 -7.70 1.23
N GLY A 60 21.88 -7.56 1.51
CA GLY A 60 20.79 -7.99 0.63
C GLY A 60 20.24 -9.39 0.90
N MET A 61 20.90 -10.18 1.75
CA MET A 61 20.48 -11.55 2.09
C MET A 61 19.15 -11.63 2.85
N ARG A 62 18.72 -10.53 3.48
CA ARG A 62 17.49 -10.43 4.27
C ARG A 62 16.50 -9.44 3.66
N LEU A 63 15.25 -9.89 3.52
CA LEU A 63 14.13 -9.06 3.12
C LEU A 63 13.73 -8.08 4.23
N LEU A 64 13.49 -6.83 3.86
CA LEU A 64 13.11 -5.78 4.79
C LEU A 64 11.63 -5.44 4.62
N ARG A 65 10.90 -5.47 5.74
CA ARG A 65 9.50 -5.06 5.77
C ARG A 65 9.41 -3.55 5.62
N ARG A 66 8.66 -3.08 4.63
CA ARG A 66 8.53 -1.64 4.33
C ARG A 66 7.12 -1.11 4.50
N ALA A 67 6.10 -1.96 4.54
CA ALA A 67 4.77 -1.55 4.93
C ALA A 67 4.00 -2.72 5.57
N ASP A 68 3.08 -2.37 6.46
CA ASP A 68 2.17 -3.27 7.14
C ASP A 68 0.76 -2.69 7.00
N PHE A 69 -0.20 -3.54 6.66
CA PHE A 69 -1.61 -3.16 6.58
C PHE A 69 -2.50 -4.35 6.88
N HIS A 70 -3.51 -4.16 7.72
CA HIS A 70 -4.52 -5.17 7.97
C HIS A 70 -5.76 -4.92 7.09
N VAL A 71 -5.97 -5.80 6.11
CA VAL A 71 -7.11 -5.74 5.18
C VAL A 71 -8.43 -6.06 5.90
N GLY A 72 -8.40 -6.95 6.89
CA GLY A 72 -9.59 -7.42 7.62
C GLY A 72 -10.06 -8.81 7.21
N SER A 73 -9.53 -9.36 6.12
CA SER A 73 -9.83 -10.69 5.61
C SER A 73 -8.58 -11.36 5.03
N HIS A 74 -8.67 -12.67 4.82
CA HIS A 74 -7.64 -13.44 4.13
C HIS A 74 -7.66 -13.17 2.63
N VAL A 75 -6.48 -13.06 2.03
CA VAL A 75 -6.27 -12.78 0.60
C VAL A 75 -5.63 -13.99 -0.05
N ASN A 76 -6.31 -14.57 -1.03
CA ASN A 76 -5.86 -15.79 -1.72
C ASN A 76 -5.43 -15.54 -3.17
N ALA A 77 -5.89 -14.46 -3.79
CA ALA A 77 -5.62 -14.16 -5.19
C ALA A 77 -5.19 -12.71 -5.35
N PHE A 78 -4.16 -12.51 -6.16
CA PHE A 78 -3.66 -11.21 -6.59
C PHE A 78 -3.59 -11.16 -8.11
N TRP A 79 -3.75 -9.97 -8.68
CA TRP A 79 -3.44 -9.72 -10.08
C TRP A 79 -3.00 -8.27 -10.26
N ARG A 80 -2.34 -7.97 -11.39
CA ARG A 80 -1.79 -6.65 -11.67
C ARG A 80 -2.33 -6.09 -12.96
N THR A 81 -2.59 -4.79 -12.95
CA THR A 81 -2.95 -4.01 -14.15
C THR A 81 -2.08 -2.75 -14.19
N PRO A 82 -1.61 -2.31 -15.36
CA PRO A 82 -0.93 -1.03 -15.46
C PRO A 82 -1.88 0.12 -15.06
N CYS A 83 -1.34 1.16 -14.42
CA CYS A 83 -2.12 2.36 -14.11
C CYS A 83 -2.62 3.05 -15.39
N LYS A 84 -3.89 3.49 -15.42
CA LYS A 84 -4.43 4.27 -16.55
C LYS A 84 -3.67 5.59 -16.70
N GLY A 85 -3.16 5.83 -17.90
CA GLY A 85 -2.36 7.01 -18.25
C GLY A 85 -1.59 6.81 -19.56
N ALA A 86 -1.12 5.59 -19.83
CA ALA A 86 -0.29 5.29 -21.01
C ALA A 86 -0.93 5.62 -22.39
N GLY A 87 -2.26 5.76 -22.47
CA GLY A 87 -2.98 6.00 -23.73
C GLY A 87 -3.41 7.46 -24.01
N GLU A 88 -3.38 8.36 -23.02
CA GLU A 88 -3.93 9.73 -23.13
C GLU A 88 -2.84 10.78 -23.38
N GLY A 89 -1.94 10.54 -24.34
CA GLY A 89 -0.89 11.50 -24.73
C GLY A 89 0.03 11.98 -23.59
N PRO A 90 1.03 12.84 -23.91
CA PRO A 90 1.98 13.34 -22.92
C PRO A 90 1.36 14.48 -22.10
N SER A 91 0.50 14.16 -21.14
CA SER A 91 0.13 15.11 -20.07
C SER A 91 1.10 14.98 -18.90
N ARG A 92 1.34 16.07 -18.16
CA ARG A 92 2.21 16.07 -16.97
C ARG A 92 1.76 15.08 -15.88
N LYS A 93 0.46 14.71 -15.87
CA LYS A 93 -0.15 13.75 -14.94
C LYS A 93 0.05 12.29 -15.40
N THR A 94 0.13 12.05 -16.71
CA THR A 94 0.40 10.73 -17.29
C THR A 94 1.76 10.18 -16.85
N VAL A 95 2.78 11.06 -16.77
CA VAL A 95 4.15 10.68 -16.36
C VAL A 95 4.23 10.25 -14.90
N LEU A 96 3.35 10.74 -14.02
CA LEU A 96 3.39 10.42 -12.59
C LEU A 96 3.06 8.95 -12.30
N TRP A 97 2.28 8.32 -13.17
CA TRP A 97 1.83 6.94 -13.07
C TRP A 97 2.55 5.99 -14.01
N ASP A 98 3.55 6.50 -14.73
CA ASP A 98 4.35 5.72 -15.66
C ASP A 98 5.11 4.59 -14.94
N ASN A 99 5.15 3.42 -15.58
CA ASN A 99 5.73 2.19 -15.02
C ASN A 99 5.21 1.79 -13.63
N LYS A 100 4.01 2.24 -13.23
CA LYS A 100 3.34 1.77 -12.02
C LYS A 100 2.24 0.77 -12.35
N HIS A 101 2.09 -0.23 -11.50
CA HIS A 101 0.99 -1.18 -11.59
C HIS A 101 0.14 -1.12 -10.34
N ILE A 102 -1.17 -1.26 -10.55
CA ILE A 102 -2.14 -1.47 -9.50
C ILE A 102 -2.11 -2.96 -9.17
N THR A 103 -1.88 -3.28 -7.90
CA THR A 103 -1.98 -4.65 -7.42
C THR A 103 -3.37 -4.86 -6.83
N TRP A 104 -4.22 -5.56 -7.56
CA TRP A 104 -5.55 -5.96 -7.12
C TRP A 104 -5.48 -7.24 -6.30
N PHE A 105 -6.46 -7.43 -5.44
CA PHE A 105 -6.59 -8.63 -4.64
C PHE A 105 -8.05 -9.01 -4.39
N ALA A 106 -8.31 -10.30 -4.27
CA ALA A 106 -9.59 -10.84 -3.84
C ALA A 106 -9.46 -11.47 -2.45
N THR A 107 -10.45 -11.23 -1.60
CA THR A 107 -10.52 -11.79 -0.25
C THR A 107 -11.39 -13.04 -0.21
N LEU A 108 -11.16 -13.89 0.79
CA LEU A 108 -11.99 -15.09 1.01
C LEU A 108 -13.43 -14.76 1.40
N ASP A 109 -13.68 -13.55 1.90
CA ASP A 109 -15.03 -13.07 2.23
C ASP A 109 -15.78 -12.51 1.00
N GLY A 110 -15.24 -12.69 -0.22
CA GLY A 110 -15.88 -12.27 -1.47
C GLY A 110 -15.68 -10.80 -1.83
N GLY A 111 -14.79 -10.09 -1.14
CA GLY A 111 -14.44 -8.70 -1.44
C GLY A 111 -13.31 -8.59 -2.46
N VAL A 112 -13.23 -7.43 -3.12
CA VAL A 112 -12.12 -7.06 -3.99
C VAL A 112 -11.54 -5.75 -3.49
N GLY A 113 -10.22 -5.66 -3.45
CA GLY A 113 -9.50 -4.44 -3.09
C GLY A 113 -8.29 -4.22 -3.99
N LEU A 114 -7.63 -3.08 -3.79
CA LEU A 114 -6.47 -2.69 -4.57
C LEU A 114 -5.40 -2.02 -3.72
N LEU A 115 -4.18 -2.07 -4.22
CA LEU A 115 -3.02 -1.36 -3.68
C LEU A 115 -2.38 -0.55 -4.79
N LEU A 116 -2.35 0.76 -4.58
CA LEU A 116 -1.84 1.74 -5.53
C LEU A 116 -0.54 2.37 -4.99
N PRO A 117 0.61 2.16 -5.66
CA PRO A 117 1.85 2.84 -5.28
C PRO A 117 1.77 4.34 -5.57
N MET A 118 2.10 5.16 -4.58
CA MET A 118 1.97 6.62 -4.68
C MET A 118 3.25 7.35 -4.29
N GLN A 119 3.36 8.61 -4.71
CA GLN A 119 4.51 9.45 -4.36
C GLN A 119 4.49 9.83 -2.88
N GLU A 120 5.67 9.95 -2.28
CA GLU A 120 5.81 10.26 -0.86
C GLU A 120 5.16 11.60 -0.48
N LYS A 121 5.21 12.61 -1.37
CA LYS A 121 4.57 13.91 -1.14
C LYS A 121 3.05 13.78 -1.00
N THR A 122 2.41 13.00 -1.88
CA THR A 122 0.96 12.74 -1.85
C THR A 122 0.61 11.86 -0.65
N TYR A 123 1.40 10.83 -0.38
CA TYR A 123 1.25 9.97 0.79
C TYR A 123 1.25 10.77 2.10
N ARG A 124 2.25 11.64 2.33
CA ARG A 124 2.34 12.42 3.57
C ARG A 124 1.16 13.37 3.75
N ARG A 125 0.68 13.99 2.66
CA ARG A 125 -0.49 14.88 2.69
C ARG A 125 -1.76 14.13 3.08
N LEU A 126 -2.04 13.01 2.40
CA LEU A 126 -3.21 12.19 2.70
C LEU A 126 -3.09 11.46 4.06
N LEU A 127 -1.87 11.18 4.53
CA LEU A 127 -1.65 10.66 5.88
C LEU A 127 -2.08 11.68 6.96
N MET A 128 -1.77 12.96 6.77
CA MET A 128 -2.25 14.02 7.67
C MET A 128 -3.77 14.09 7.67
N LEU A 129 -4.39 14.01 6.49
CA LEU A 129 -5.84 13.93 6.36
C LEU A 129 -6.42 12.71 7.07
N GLN A 130 -5.85 11.52 6.88
CA GLN A 130 -6.29 10.28 7.54
C GLN A 130 -6.26 10.40 9.07
N ASN A 131 -5.21 11.02 9.63
CA ASN A 131 -5.11 11.25 11.07
C ASN A 131 -6.20 12.23 11.57
N ALA A 132 -6.52 13.26 10.78
CA ALA A 132 -7.60 14.19 11.10
C ALA A 132 -8.97 13.49 11.04
N LEU A 133 -9.24 12.70 9.99
CA LEU A 133 -10.48 11.94 9.84
C LEU A 133 -10.67 10.90 10.95
N THR A 134 -9.60 10.25 11.39
CA THR A 134 -9.64 9.27 12.50
C THR A 134 -10.05 9.91 13.83
N THR A 135 -9.73 11.19 14.03
CA THR A 135 -9.95 11.87 15.31
C THR A 135 -11.21 12.72 15.32
N MET A 136 -11.62 13.26 14.18
CA MET A 136 -12.71 14.23 14.08
C MET A 136 -14.03 13.61 13.64
N LEU A 137 -14.03 12.43 13.03
CA LEU A 137 -15.27 11.78 12.59
C LEU A 137 -15.76 10.75 13.62
N PRO A 138 -17.08 10.66 13.86
CA PRO A 138 -17.63 9.54 14.57
C PRO A 138 -17.49 8.26 13.73
N HIS A 139 -17.13 7.17 14.39
CA HIS A 139 -16.99 5.86 13.77
C HIS A 139 -18.06 4.91 14.30
N HIS A 140 -18.56 4.04 13.42
CA HIS A 140 -19.56 3.05 13.80
C HIS A 140 -19.05 2.18 14.95
N ALA A 141 -19.94 1.91 15.91
CA ALA A 141 -19.64 1.17 17.14
C ALA A 141 -18.44 1.71 17.95
N GLY A 142 -18.05 2.97 17.76
CA GLY A 142 -16.90 3.57 18.47
C GLY A 142 -15.55 2.95 18.11
N LEU A 143 -15.47 2.21 17.00
CA LEU A 143 -14.25 1.52 16.58
C LEU A 143 -13.20 2.53 16.10
N ASN A 144 -11.92 2.22 16.36
CA ASN A 144 -10.80 3.04 15.89
C ASN A 144 -10.23 2.46 14.58
N PRO A 145 -10.42 3.12 13.42
CA PRO A 145 -9.91 2.64 12.13
C PRO A 145 -8.39 2.43 12.13
N ARG A 146 -7.65 3.34 12.80
CA ARG A 146 -6.19 3.24 12.88
C ARG A 146 -5.74 2.00 13.64
N ALA A 147 -6.44 1.65 14.73
CA ALA A 147 -6.14 0.45 15.49
C ALA A 147 -6.47 -0.80 14.68
N PHE A 148 -7.61 -0.81 13.98
CA PHE A 148 -8.03 -1.91 13.11
C PHE A 148 -7.01 -2.20 12.01
N ARG A 149 -6.45 -1.18 11.34
CA ARG A 149 -5.47 -1.36 10.25
C ARG A 149 -4.06 -1.76 10.73
N MET A 150 -3.79 -1.78 12.04
CA MET A 150 -2.49 -2.19 12.56
C MET A 150 -2.28 -3.70 12.39
N LEU A 151 -1.03 -4.09 12.11
CA LEU A 151 -0.68 -5.50 12.05
C LEU A 151 -0.86 -6.16 13.42
N HIS A 152 -1.77 -7.13 13.47
CA HIS A 152 -1.91 -8.02 14.61
C HIS A 152 -0.94 -9.20 14.47
N SER A 153 -0.12 -9.40 15.49
CA SER A 153 0.81 -10.53 15.59
C SER A 153 0.51 -11.28 16.88
N THR A 154 0.20 -12.57 16.76
CA THR A 154 -0.01 -13.47 17.91
C THR A 154 1.27 -13.64 18.74
N HIS A 155 2.43 -13.54 18.09
CA HIS A 155 3.73 -13.60 18.74
C HIS A 155 4.32 -12.21 18.93
N ARG A 156 4.91 -11.99 20.11
CA ARG A 156 5.72 -10.79 20.38
C ARG A 156 6.98 -10.87 19.54
N THR A 157 7.14 -9.92 18.62
CA THR A 157 8.35 -9.81 17.79
C THR A 157 9.06 -8.50 18.07
N LEU A 158 10.40 -8.49 18.03
CA LEU A 158 11.23 -7.29 18.21
C LEU A 158 11.23 -6.37 16.98
N GLN A 159 10.08 -6.22 16.30
CA GLN A 159 9.99 -5.37 15.13
C GLN A 159 8.75 -4.50 15.18
N ASN A 160 9.00 -3.20 15.06
CA ASN A 160 7.97 -2.20 15.02
C ASN A 160 7.10 -2.35 13.76
N ALA A 161 5.82 -2.04 13.89
CA ALA A 161 4.92 -1.93 12.75
C ALA A 161 5.38 -0.79 11.83
N VAL A 162 5.42 -1.03 10.53
CA VAL A 162 5.83 -0.04 9.53
C VAL A 162 4.59 0.46 8.80
N ARG A 163 4.13 1.67 9.13
CA ARG A 163 2.87 2.22 8.61
C ARG A 163 3.14 3.05 7.37
N ASN A 164 3.06 2.40 6.20
CA ASN A 164 3.29 3.00 4.88
C ASN A 164 2.17 2.65 3.88
N VAL A 165 0.96 2.40 4.38
CA VAL A 165 -0.25 2.17 3.57
C VAL A 165 -1.36 3.04 4.15
N LEU A 166 -2.07 3.76 3.28
CA LEU A 166 -3.22 4.58 3.64
C LEU A 166 -4.51 3.75 3.57
N ASP A 167 -5.49 4.15 4.37
CA ASP A 167 -6.83 3.56 4.38
C ASP A 167 -7.74 4.34 3.42
N GLY A 168 -7.91 3.80 2.21
CA GLY A 168 -8.75 4.41 1.18
C GLY A 168 -10.21 4.58 1.61
N ASP A 169 -10.77 3.62 2.33
CA ASP A 169 -12.16 3.68 2.81
C ASP A 169 -12.37 4.83 3.79
N LEU A 170 -11.37 5.10 4.64
CA LEU A 170 -11.41 6.22 5.56
C LEU A 170 -11.23 7.55 4.82
N LEU A 171 -10.30 7.62 3.86
CA LEU A 171 -10.08 8.81 3.05
C LEU A 171 -11.31 9.18 2.21
N ASN A 172 -12.03 8.19 1.68
CA ASN A 172 -13.26 8.39 0.92
C ASN A 172 -14.35 9.09 1.73
N ARG A 173 -14.34 8.99 3.07
CA ARG A 173 -15.26 9.74 3.93
C ARG A 173 -15.12 11.25 3.76
N PHE A 174 -13.94 11.74 3.39
CA PHE A 174 -13.74 13.16 3.11
C PHE A 174 -14.64 13.67 1.98
N LEU A 175 -14.94 12.83 0.98
CA LEU A 175 -15.81 13.18 -0.15
C LEU A 175 -17.27 13.38 0.28
N TYR A 176 -17.70 12.75 1.38
CA TYR A 176 -19.06 12.83 1.91
C TYR A 176 -19.28 14.00 2.89
N LEU A 177 -18.22 14.72 3.26
CA LEU A 177 -18.31 15.85 4.16
C LEU A 177 -18.86 17.10 3.47
N SER A 178 -19.55 17.95 4.22
CA SER A 178 -19.99 19.25 3.73
C SER A 178 -18.80 20.13 3.34
N THR A 179 -19.04 21.14 2.50
CA THR A 179 -17.98 22.08 2.08
C THR A 179 -17.36 22.81 3.26
N MET A 180 -18.15 23.10 4.31
CA MET A 180 -17.67 23.74 5.53
C MET A 180 -16.71 22.82 6.30
N GLU A 181 -17.12 21.57 6.57
CA GLU A 181 -16.28 20.59 7.28
C GLU A 181 -14.99 20.27 6.51
N ARG A 182 -15.07 20.15 5.18
CA ARG A 182 -13.89 19.94 4.32
C ARG A 182 -12.90 21.10 4.44
N SER A 183 -13.39 22.34 4.44
CA SER A 183 -12.57 23.55 4.58
C SER A 183 -11.88 23.62 5.95
N GLU A 184 -12.60 23.28 7.03
CA GLU A 184 -12.04 23.24 8.37
C GLU A 184 -10.94 22.19 8.51
N LEU A 185 -11.17 20.98 7.99
CA LEU A 185 -10.17 19.91 7.99
C LEU A 185 -8.94 20.28 7.17
N ALA A 186 -9.13 20.82 5.97
CA ALA A 186 -8.03 21.24 5.09
C ALA A 186 -7.16 22.31 5.74
N LYS A 187 -7.78 23.34 6.35
CA LYS A 187 -7.08 24.38 7.11
C LYS A 187 -6.27 23.80 8.26
N LYS A 188 -6.83 22.85 9.02
CA LYS A 188 -6.16 22.20 10.16
C LYS A 188 -4.91 21.43 9.76
N ILE A 189 -4.92 20.80 8.58
CA ILE A 189 -3.73 20.08 8.05
C ILE A 189 -2.78 20.98 7.26
N GLY A 190 -3.11 22.27 7.08
CA GLY A 190 -2.29 23.24 6.36
C GLY A 190 -2.29 23.04 4.84
N THR A 191 -3.42 22.63 4.26
CA THR A 191 -3.58 22.40 2.81
C THR A 191 -4.87 23.02 2.28
N SER A 192 -5.07 23.01 0.97
CA SER A 192 -6.33 23.45 0.36
C SER A 192 -7.26 22.27 0.08
N THR A 193 -8.56 22.54 0.14
CA THR A 193 -9.60 21.56 -0.21
C THR A 193 -9.47 21.05 -1.64
N GLU A 194 -9.10 21.92 -2.56
CA GLU A 194 -8.96 21.58 -3.98
C GLU A 194 -7.83 20.58 -4.19
N ILE A 195 -6.68 20.74 -3.53
CA ILE A 195 -5.54 19.84 -3.66
C ILE A 195 -5.90 18.44 -3.16
N ILE A 196 -6.59 18.34 -2.02
CA ILE A 196 -7.02 17.05 -1.47
C ILE A 196 -7.98 16.36 -2.44
N LEU A 197 -8.97 17.10 -2.96
CA LEU A 197 -9.94 16.55 -3.90
C LEU A 197 -9.27 16.12 -5.20
N GLU A 198 -8.31 16.90 -5.71
CA GLU A 198 -7.53 16.54 -6.89
C GLU A 198 -6.79 15.22 -6.70
N ASP A 199 -6.13 15.01 -5.55
CA ASP A 199 -5.44 13.75 -5.25
C ASP A 199 -6.39 12.56 -5.19
N LEU A 200 -7.53 12.70 -4.49
CA LEU A 200 -8.51 11.62 -4.34
C LEU A 200 -9.16 11.25 -5.67
N LEU A 201 -9.57 12.25 -6.45
CA LEU A 201 -10.15 12.04 -7.78
C LEU A 201 -9.13 11.47 -8.77
N GLU A 202 -7.86 11.84 -8.65
CA GLU A 202 -6.80 11.25 -9.48
C GLU A 202 -6.61 9.76 -9.16
N ILE A 203 -6.66 9.37 -7.88
CA ILE A 203 -6.61 7.97 -7.45
C ILE A 203 -7.78 7.19 -8.08
N ASP A 204 -9.00 7.69 -7.97
CA ASP A 204 -10.20 7.05 -8.55
C ASP A 204 -10.12 6.95 -10.08
N ARG A 205 -9.63 8.00 -10.74
CA ARG A 205 -9.44 8.00 -12.20
C ARG A 205 -8.48 6.91 -12.64
N VAL A 206 -7.35 6.74 -11.94
CA VAL A 206 -6.30 5.77 -12.31
C VAL A 206 -6.74 4.33 -12.04
N THR A 207 -7.58 4.11 -11.02
CA THR A 207 -8.06 2.78 -10.62
C THR A 207 -9.32 2.32 -11.35
N SER A 208 -9.97 3.19 -12.13
CA SER A 208 -11.20 2.91 -12.90
C SER A 208 -11.03 1.93 -14.07
N LEU A 209 -10.65 0.68 -13.82
CA LEU A 209 -10.36 -0.30 -14.88
C LEU A 209 -11.51 -1.23 -15.26
N PHE A 210 -12.33 -1.59 -14.28
CA PHE A 210 -13.44 -2.53 -14.41
C PHE A 210 -14.78 -1.83 -14.21
#